data_AF-A0A1R4HKZ4-F1
#
_entry.id   AF-A0A1R4HKZ4-F1
#
_cell.length_a   1.000
_cell.length_b   1.000
_cell.length_c   1.000
_cell.angle_alpha   90.00
_cell.angle_beta   90.00
_cell.angle_gamma   90.00
#
_symmetry.space_group_name_H-M   'P 1'
#
loop_
_entity.id
_entity.type
_entity.pdbx_description
1 polymer ?
#
loop_
_entity_poly.entity_id
_entity_poly.type
_entity_poly.pdbx_seq_one_letter_code
_entity_poly.pdbx_strand_id
1 'polypeptide(L)'
;MTAIDKPQIIDRLIVSLTFLAILMNPVQEKVMHNNSSKSVKRLLTSIIIVSSICITQHAIASENKNEIACKSYIQNKISWSYSENRKQKIWDPTVLDGLCKGTNTPEEPGKCFNKAMHGHVKWGISDKWEWKNAVSLCAGTDNSDERITCFQKRLTAGEIWEAGILQCQTNNGNLDNKVPM
;
A
#
# COMPACT_ATOMS: atom_id res chain seq x y z
N MET A 1 -25.28 -25.31 16.73
CA MET A 1 -24.75 -26.12 15.61
C MET A 1 -25.11 -25.41 14.31
N THR A 2 -24.20 -24.61 13.79
CA THR A 2 -24.32 -23.98 12.46
C THR A 2 -22.96 -24.10 11.80
N ALA A 3 -22.89 -24.94 10.77
CA ALA A 3 -21.71 -25.15 9.95
C ALA A 3 -21.41 -23.88 9.15
N ILE A 4 -20.18 -23.38 9.25
CA ILE A 4 -19.66 -22.32 8.39
C ILE A 4 -18.86 -23.02 7.29
N ASP A 5 -19.46 -23.01 6.10
CA ASP A 5 -18.89 -23.49 4.85
C ASP A 5 -17.77 -22.55 4.39
N LYS A 6 -16.64 -23.11 3.94
CA LYS A 6 -15.39 -22.40 3.67
C LYS A 6 -15.23 -22.31 2.14
N PRO A 7 -15.32 -21.13 1.51
CA PRO A 7 -15.20 -21.06 0.06
C PRO A 7 -13.75 -21.28 -0.40
N GLN A 8 -13.66 -22.12 -1.42
CA GLN A 8 -12.49 -22.61 -2.13
C GLN A 8 -11.68 -21.47 -2.77
N ILE A 9 -10.47 -21.22 -2.29
CA ILE A 9 -9.46 -20.35 -2.90
C ILE A 9 -8.51 -21.25 -3.72
N ILE A 10 -9.02 -21.94 -4.76
CA ILE A 10 -8.18 -22.77 -5.66
C ILE A 10 -8.63 -22.65 -7.12
N ASP A 11 -9.07 -21.47 -7.59
CA ASP A 11 -9.51 -21.32 -9.00
C ASP A 11 -8.99 -20.08 -9.74
N ARG A 12 -8.03 -19.33 -9.16
CA ARG A 12 -7.46 -18.14 -9.83
C ARG A 12 -6.02 -18.28 -10.31
N LEU A 13 -5.46 -19.48 -10.30
CA LEU A 13 -4.08 -19.74 -10.76
C LEU A 13 -3.97 -20.18 -12.22
N ILE A 14 -5.08 -20.45 -12.93
CA ILE A 14 -5.03 -21.02 -14.29
C ILE A 14 -5.14 -19.97 -15.41
N VAL A 15 -5.63 -18.76 -15.16
CA VAL A 15 -5.83 -17.76 -16.24
C VAL A 15 -4.58 -16.93 -16.55
N SER A 16 -3.52 -17.00 -15.73
CA SER A 16 -2.32 -16.16 -15.92
C SER A 16 -1.20 -16.79 -16.76
N LEU A 17 -1.36 -18.04 -17.22
CA LEU A 17 -0.30 -18.78 -17.94
C LEU A 17 -0.40 -18.72 -19.47
N THR A 18 -1.40 -18.06 -20.05
CA THR A 18 -1.57 -17.94 -21.52
C THR A 18 -1.28 -16.56 -22.09
N PHE A 19 -0.99 -15.54 -21.28
CA PHE A 19 -0.74 -14.17 -21.78
C PHE A 19 0.74 -13.78 -21.92
N LEU A 20 1.68 -14.65 -21.54
CA LEU A 20 3.12 -14.36 -21.61
C LEU A 20 3.79 -14.84 -22.91
N ALA A 21 3.12 -14.63 -24.05
CA ALA A 21 3.65 -15.02 -25.37
C ALA A 21 3.61 -13.93 -26.46
N ILE A 22 3.19 -12.68 -26.18
CA ILE A 22 2.92 -11.69 -27.26
C ILE A 22 3.87 -10.48 -27.31
N LEU A 23 4.80 -10.25 -26.36
CA LEU A 23 5.67 -9.06 -26.41
C LEU A 23 7.17 -9.38 -26.47
N MET A 24 7.59 -10.28 -27.36
CA MET A 24 8.95 -10.23 -27.91
C MET A 24 8.91 -9.49 -29.25
N ASN A 25 8.92 -8.16 -29.19
CA ASN A 25 9.26 -7.33 -30.35
C ASN A 25 10.79 -7.34 -30.52
N PRO A 26 11.35 -7.88 -31.61
CA PRO A 26 12.76 -7.73 -31.90
C PRO A 26 13.03 -6.32 -32.42
N VAL A 27 13.75 -5.52 -31.63
CA VAL A 27 14.47 -4.32 -32.12
C VAL A 27 15.45 -4.78 -33.20
N GLN A 28 15.20 -4.39 -34.45
CA GLN A 28 16.09 -4.64 -35.58
C GLN A 28 17.20 -3.58 -35.58
N GLU A 29 18.36 -3.93 -35.04
CA GLU A 29 19.59 -3.17 -35.19
C GLU A 29 20.12 -3.34 -36.62
N LYS A 30 20.09 -2.25 -37.38
CA LYS A 30 20.54 -2.19 -38.78
C LYS A 30 22.06 -2.13 -38.83
N VAL A 31 22.70 -3.30 -38.81
CA VAL A 31 24.16 -3.44 -39.02
C VAL A 31 24.45 -3.40 -40.53
N MET A 32 25.23 -2.41 -40.96
CA MET A 32 25.76 -2.32 -42.32
C MET A 32 26.83 -3.40 -42.56
N HIS A 33 26.65 -4.16 -43.65
CA HIS A 33 27.62 -5.11 -44.20
C HIS A 33 28.85 -4.40 -44.79
N ASN A 34 30.06 -4.93 -44.54
CA ASN A 34 31.05 -5.06 -45.61
C ASN A 34 32.05 -6.20 -45.39
N ASN A 35 31.83 -7.30 -46.14
CA ASN A 35 32.76 -8.21 -46.80
C ASN A 35 34.16 -8.50 -46.22
N SER A 36 34.36 -9.76 -45.77
CA SER A 36 35.49 -10.64 -46.18
C SER A 36 35.28 -12.03 -45.56
N SER A 37 34.89 -13.06 -46.31
CA SER A 37 35.80 -14.02 -46.97
C SER A 37 35.92 -15.37 -46.22
N LYS A 38 35.44 -16.41 -46.91
CA LYS A 38 35.84 -17.84 -46.86
C LYS A 38 35.24 -18.77 -45.79
N SER A 39 34.33 -19.62 -46.30
CA SER A 39 34.34 -21.09 -46.20
C SER A 39 34.84 -21.74 -44.91
N VAL A 40 33.92 -22.27 -44.10
CA VAL A 40 34.02 -23.65 -43.58
C VAL A 40 32.60 -24.24 -43.46
N LYS A 41 32.28 -25.19 -44.35
CA LYS A 41 31.23 -26.19 -44.12
C LYS A 41 31.78 -27.20 -43.09
N ARG A 42 31.02 -27.55 -42.03
CA ARG A 42 30.80 -28.95 -41.59
C ARG A 42 30.13 -29.07 -40.20
N LEU A 43 29.13 -29.96 -40.20
CA LEU A 43 28.80 -30.96 -39.18
C LEU A 43 28.14 -30.53 -37.85
N LEU A 44 26.84 -30.80 -37.82
CA LEU A 44 26.05 -31.37 -36.71
C LEU A 44 26.89 -32.06 -35.62
N THR A 45 26.75 -31.66 -34.36
CA THR A 45 26.70 -32.60 -33.23
C THR A 45 26.01 -31.96 -32.01
N SER A 46 25.00 -32.68 -31.49
CA SER A 46 24.10 -32.36 -30.38
C SER A 46 24.79 -32.15 -29.04
N ILE A 47 24.41 -31.14 -28.23
CA ILE A 47 24.71 -31.10 -26.78
C ILE A 47 23.56 -30.42 -25.98
N ILE A 48 22.75 -31.28 -25.36
CA ILE A 48 22.33 -31.31 -23.93
C ILE A 48 21.82 -30.00 -23.28
N ILE A 49 20.50 -29.91 -23.19
CA ILE A 49 19.65 -29.60 -22.02
C ILE A 49 20.41 -29.07 -20.78
N VAL A 50 20.30 -27.76 -20.53
CA VAL A 50 20.31 -27.23 -19.16
C VAL A 50 19.08 -26.35 -19.02
N SER A 51 17.97 -26.98 -18.68
CA SER A 51 16.78 -26.30 -18.15
C SER A 51 17.18 -25.66 -16.82
N SER A 52 17.67 -24.43 -16.89
CA SER A 52 17.98 -23.61 -15.72
C SER A 52 16.64 -23.23 -15.08
N ILE A 53 16.14 -24.08 -14.19
CA ILE A 53 14.98 -23.80 -13.34
C ILE A 53 15.48 -22.77 -12.32
N CYS A 54 15.42 -21.49 -12.68
CA CYS A 54 15.44 -20.42 -11.69
C CYS A 54 14.20 -20.60 -10.81
N ILE A 55 14.35 -21.28 -9.68
CA ILE A 55 13.35 -21.30 -8.62
C ILE A 55 13.30 -19.87 -8.06
N THR A 56 12.45 -19.03 -8.66
CA THR A 56 12.11 -17.72 -8.13
C THR A 56 11.28 -17.95 -6.88
N GLN A 57 11.96 -17.94 -5.72
CA GLN A 57 11.32 -17.82 -4.42
C GLN A 57 10.62 -16.46 -4.39
N HIS A 58 9.37 -16.44 -4.83
CA HIS A 58 8.47 -15.33 -4.58
C HIS A 58 8.21 -15.34 -3.08
N ALA A 59 8.88 -14.45 -2.36
CA ALA A 59 8.56 -14.16 -0.97
C ALA A 59 7.11 -13.65 -0.95
N ILE A 60 6.18 -14.54 -0.60
CA ILE A 60 4.81 -14.15 -0.33
C ILE A 60 4.89 -13.34 0.95
N ALA A 61 4.83 -12.02 0.82
CA ALA A 61 4.67 -11.13 1.96
C ALA A 61 3.43 -11.64 2.73
N SER A 62 3.68 -12.17 3.92
CA SER A 62 2.61 -12.61 4.82
C SER A 62 1.73 -11.40 5.10
N GLU A 63 0.58 -11.34 4.44
CA GLU A 63 -0.35 -10.23 4.59
C GLU A 63 -0.81 -10.17 6.05
N ASN A 64 -0.57 -9.04 6.71
CA ASN A 64 -0.88 -8.88 8.12
C ASN A 64 -2.41 -8.93 8.30
N LYS A 65 -2.90 -9.87 9.12
CA LYS A 65 -4.33 -10.05 9.40
C LYS A 65 -5.00 -8.76 9.86
N ASN A 66 -4.28 -7.93 10.62
CA ASN A 66 -4.81 -6.67 11.13
C ASN A 66 -4.95 -5.63 10.01
N GLU A 67 -4.03 -5.60 9.05
CA GLU A 67 -4.12 -4.71 7.90
C GLU A 67 -5.30 -5.10 7.00
N ILE A 68 -5.52 -6.39 6.74
CA ILE A 68 -6.68 -6.88 5.98
C ILE A 68 -7.99 -6.49 6.68
N ALA A 69 -8.05 -6.69 7.99
CA ALA A 69 -9.22 -6.32 8.79
C ALA A 69 -9.45 -4.80 8.78
N CYS A 70 -8.39 -3.99 8.83
CA CYS A 70 -8.46 -2.54 8.74
C CYS A 70 -9.04 -2.08 7.39
N LYS A 71 -8.54 -2.61 6.27
CA LYS A 71 -9.07 -2.31 4.94
C LYS A 71 -10.57 -2.63 4.86
N SER A 72 -10.97 -3.79 5.42
CA SER A 72 -12.37 -4.24 5.47
C SER A 72 -13.25 -3.40 6.42
N TYR A 73 -12.67 -2.83 7.46
CA TYR A 73 -13.35 -1.92 8.38
C TYR A 73 -13.67 -0.59 7.70
N ILE A 74 -12.76 -0.07 6.88
CA ILE A 74 -12.89 1.25 6.24
C ILE A 74 -13.77 1.17 4.98
N GLN A 75 -13.52 0.18 4.12
CA GLN A 75 -14.14 0.07 2.81
C GLN A 75 -15.67 0.00 2.91
N ASN A 76 -16.34 0.80 2.08
CA ASN A 76 -17.81 0.95 2.02
C ASN A 76 -18.47 1.49 3.31
N LYS A 77 -17.72 1.79 4.38
CA LYS A 77 -18.27 2.30 5.65
C LYS A 77 -17.91 3.76 5.88
N ILE A 78 -16.65 4.13 5.68
CA ILE A 78 -16.11 5.47 5.95
C ILE A 78 -15.94 6.23 4.62
N SER A 79 -16.41 7.47 4.56
CA SER A 79 -16.23 8.33 3.37
C SER A 79 -14.84 8.98 3.40
N TRP A 80 -14.09 8.95 2.31
CA TRP A 80 -12.83 9.70 2.21
C TRP A 80 -13.05 11.20 1.98
N SER A 81 -14.29 11.64 1.74
CA SER A 81 -14.68 13.02 1.43
C SER A 81 -15.76 13.54 2.38
N TYR A 82 -16.02 14.85 2.33
CA TYR A 82 -17.13 15.50 3.03
C TYR A 82 -18.51 15.22 2.40
N SER A 83 -18.54 14.67 1.18
CA SER A 83 -19.79 14.28 0.54
C SER A 83 -20.30 12.93 1.08
N GLU A 84 -21.62 12.83 1.25
CA GLU A 84 -22.31 11.62 1.74
C GLU A 84 -22.62 10.59 0.64
N ASN A 85 -22.16 10.83 -0.59
CA ASN A 85 -22.44 9.95 -1.72
C ASN A 85 -21.75 8.58 -1.56
N ARG A 86 -22.45 7.48 -1.87
CA ARG A 86 -21.93 6.10 -1.76
C ARG A 86 -20.59 5.89 -2.49
N LYS A 87 -20.36 6.59 -3.61
CA LYS A 87 -19.10 6.52 -4.36
C LYS A 87 -17.88 6.95 -3.55
N GLN A 88 -18.06 7.85 -2.58
CA GLN A 88 -16.97 8.35 -1.72
C GLN A 88 -16.59 7.39 -0.59
N LYS A 89 -17.31 6.26 -0.44
CA LYS A 89 -16.93 5.17 0.47
C LYS A 89 -16.15 4.07 -0.23
N ILE A 90 -15.92 4.22 -1.54
CA ILE A 90 -15.10 3.31 -2.34
C ILE A 90 -13.70 3.89 -2.33
N TRP A 91 -12.80 3.26 -1.58
CA TRP A 91 -11.41 3.69 -1.49
C TRP A 91 -10.56 3.04 -2.56
N ASP A 92 -9.51 3.76 -2.97
CA ASP A 92 -8.41 3.17 -3.72
C ASP A 92 -7.66 2.18 -2.81
N PRO A 93 -7.45 0.91 -3.22
CA PRO A 93 -6.74 -0.08 -2.40
C PRO A 93 -5.35 0.38 -1.96
N THR A 94 -4.62 1.11 -2.80
CA THR A 94 -3.27 1.63 -2.51
C THR A 94 -3.28 2.64 -1.37
N VAL A 95 -4.34 3.46 -1.29
CA VAL A 95 -4.52 4.41 -0.19
C VAL A 95 -4.81 3.67 1.11
N LEU A 96 -5.65 2.62 1.05
CA LEU A 96 -5.93 1.79 2.23
C LEU A 96 -4.68 1.03 2.70
N ASP A 97 -3.83 0.57 1.78
CA ASP A 97 -2.55 -0.05 2.12
C ASP A 97 -1.70 0.91 2.95
N GLY A 98 -1.58 2.18 2.53
CA GLY A 98 -0.84 3.20 3.29
C GLY A 98 -1.48 3.53 4.64
N LEU A 99 -2.80 3.67 4.70
CA LEU A 99 -3.53 4.01 5.92
C LEU A 99 -3.46 2.88 6.97
N CYS A 100 -3.56 1.62 6.53
CA CYS A 100 -3.61 0.48 7.43
C CYS A 100 -2.23 -0.11 7.78
N LYS A 101 -1.17 0.26 7.05
CA LYS A 101 0.17 -0.33 7.20
C LYS A 101 0.67 -0.31 8.65
N GLY A 102 1.06 -1.47 9.16
CA GLY A 102 1.71 -1.61 10.46
C GLY A 102 0.78 -1.54 11.67
N THR A 103 -0.55 -1.45 11.48
CA THR A 103 -1.49 -1.45 12.60
C THR A 103 -1.60 -2.83 13.26
N ASN A 104 -1.71 -2.81 14.59
CA ASN A 104 -2.09 -3.94 15.42
C ASN A 104 -3.57 -3.89 15.83
N THR A 105 -4.23 -2.73 15.69
CA THR A 105 -5.64 -2.52 16.04
C THR A 105 -6.45 -2.10 14.81
N PRO A 106 -7.11 -3.06 14.12
CA PRO A 106 -7.68 -2.84 12.79
C PRO A 106 -8.62 -1.65 12.63
N GLU A 107 -9.39 -1.29 13.65
CA GLU A 107 -10.37 -0.21 13.54
C GLU A 107 -9.77 1.19 13.72
N GLU A 108 -8.62 1.31 14.39
CA GLU A 108 -8.09 2.60 14.87
C GLU A 108 -7.62 3.54 13.74
N PRO A 109 -6.97 3.08 12.66
CA PRO A 109 -6.66 3.95 11.52
C PRO A 109 -7.91 4.56 10.88
N GLY A 110 -8.97 3.75 10.72
CA GLY A 110 -10.26 4.21 10.19
C GLY A 110 -10.96 5.22 11.09
N LYS A 111 -11.01 4.94 12.41
CA LYS A 111 -11.57 5.87 13.40
C LYS A 111 -10.81 7.18 13.44
N CYS A 112 -9.47 7.13 13.42
CA CYS A 112 -8.62 8.31 13.38
C CYS A 112 -8.95 9.16 12.15
N PHE A 113 -8.99 8.54 10.97
CA PHE A 113 -9.29 9.25 9.73
C PHE A 113 -10.66 9.94 9.78
N ASN A 114 -11.68 9.22 10.25
CA ASN A 114 -13.04 9.75 10.39
C ASN A 114 -13.11 10.90 11.41
N LYS A 115 -12.38 10.81 12.54
CA LYS A 115 -12.28 11.90 13.52
C LYS A 115 -11.58 13.13 12.92
N ALA A 116 -10.48 12.96 12.20
CA ALA A 116 -9.78 14.06 11.55
C ALA A 116 -10.69 14.77 10.54
N MET A 117 -11.29 14.01 9.62
CA MET A 117 -12.10 14.58 8.54
C MET A 117 -13.43 15.14 9.04
N HIS A 118 -14.19 14.39 9.85
CA HIS A 118 -15.59 14.69 10.17
C HIS A 118 -15.81 15.08 11.65
N GLY A 119 -14.78 14.97 12.49
CA GLY A 119 -14.83 15.30 13.92
C GLY A 119 -14.41 16.73 14.28
N HIS A 120 -14.36 17.64 13.30
CA HIS A 120 -14.01 19.06 13.50
C HIS A 120 -12.63 19.30 14.14
N VAL A 121 -11.67 18.40 13.90
CA VAL A 121 -10.29 18.57 14.35
C VAL A 121 -9.67 19.76 13.61
N LYS A 122 -9.10 20.71 14.35
CA LYS A 122 -8.44 21.88 13.77
C LYS A 122 -7.21 21.47 12.95
N TRP A 123 -7.09 22.07 11.78
CA TRP A 123 -5.96 21.96 10.85
C TRP A 123 -5.62 23.36 10.35
N GLY A 124 -4.54 23.94 10.89
CA GLY A 124 -4.22 25.35 10.70
C GLY A 124 -5.36 26.25 11.18
N ILE A 125 -5.86 27.13 10.31
CA ILE A 125 -6.96 28.06 10.61
C ILE A 125 -8.36 27.47 10.36
N SER A 126 -8.46 26.24 9.84
CA SER A 126 -9.71 25.60 9.45
C SER A 126 -9.94 24.29 10.21
N ASP A 127 -11.11 23.68 10.03
CA ASP A 127 -11.40 22.28 10.41
C ASP A 127 -11.71 21.41 9.18
N LYS A 128 -11.49 21.95 7.98
CA LYS A 128 -11.68 21.25 6.70
C LYS A 128 -10.38 20.66 6.20
N TRP A 129 -10.22 19.37 6.41
CA TRP A 129 -9.04 18.60 6.05
C TRP A 129 -8.98 18.28 4.55
N GLU A 130 -7.77 18.33 4.01
CA GLU A 130 -7.45 17.57 2.81
C GLU A 130 -7.29 16.10 3.20
N TRP A 131 -8.03 15.22 2.51
CA TRP A 131 -8.09 13.79 2.87
C TRP A 131 -6.72 13.11 2.87
N LYS A 132 -5.79 13.51 1.99
CA LYS A 132 -4.43 12.95 1.95
C LYS A 132 -3.63 13.23 3.22
N ASN A 133 -3.84 14.41 3.82
CA ASN A 133 -3.18 14.80 5.06
C ASN A 133 -3.77 14.04 6.24
N ALA A 134 -5.09 13.81 6.24
CA ALA A 134 -5.73 12.96 7.24
C ALA A 134 -5.28 11.49 7.13
N VAL A 135 -5.14 10.94 5.92
CA VAL A 135 -4.57 9.59 5.70
C VAL A 135 -3.15 9.53 6.26
N SER A 136 -2.33 10.55 5.97
CA SER A 136 -0.96 10.63 6.49
C SER A 136 -0.97 10.63 8.02
N LEU A 137 -1.71 11.55 8.65
CA LEU A 137 -1.79 11.61 10.11
C LEU A 137 -2.19 10.28 10.76
N CYS A 138 -3.11 9.55 10.16
CA CYS A 138 -3.72 8.35 10.75
C CYS A 138 -3.08 7.03 10.31
N ALA A 139 -2.07 7.06 9.45
CA ALA A 139 -1.41 5.87 8.95
C ALA A 139 -0.87 5.01 10.10
N GLY A 140 -1.30 3.74 10.13
CA GLY A 140 -0.81 2.70 11.05
C GLY A 140 -1.04 2.99 12.53
N THR A 141 -1.93 3.90 12.90
CA THR A 141 -2.17 4.19 14.32
C THR A 141 -2.88 3.04 15.02
N ASP A 142 -2.47 2.73 16.25
CA ASP A 142 -3.15 1.77 17.12
C ASP A 142 -4.02 2.45 18.19
N ASN A 143 -4.03 3.79 18.21
CA ASN A 143 -4.89 4.58 19.08
C ASN A 143 -5.25 5.90 18.38
N SER A 144 -6.51 6.02 17.97
CA SER A 144 -7.02 7.21 17.27
C SER A 144 -7.02 8.47 18.14
N ASP A 145 -7.38 8.36 19.42
CA ASP A 145 -7.48 9.52 20.32
C ASP A 145 -6.12 10.09 20.70
N GLU A 146 -5.14 9.21 20.97
CA GLU A 146 -3.76 9.64 21.21
C GLU A 146 -3.16 10.31 19.98
N ARG A 147 -3.42 9.78 18.78
CA ARG A 147 -2.91 10.36 17.53
C ARG A 147 -3.45 11.78 17.29
N ILE A 148 -4.76 11.96 17.43
CA ILE A 148 -5.40 13.28 17.27
C ILE A 148 -4.93 14.25 18.37
N THR A 149 -4.85 13.78 19.61
CA THR A 149 -4.39 14.59 20.75
C THR A 149 -2.94 15.04 20.56
N CYS A 150 -2.06 14.14 20.10
CA CYS A 150 -0.68 14.49 19.76
C CYS A 150 -0.66 15.62 18.73
N PHE A 151 -1.40 15.48 17.63
CA PHE A 151 -1.40 16.45 16.55
C PHE A 151 -1.91 17.82 17.02
N GLN A 152 -3.01 17.84 17.78
CA GLN A 152 -3.56 19.09 18.33
C GLN A 152 -2.58 19.77 19.29
N LYS A 153 -1.89 19.01 20.16
CA LYS A 153 -0.86 19.57 21.06
C LYS A 153 0.25 20.26 20.27
N ARG A 154 0.71 19.67 19.16
CA ARG A 154 1.73 20.26 18.29
C ARG A 154 1.26 21.57 17.67
N LEU A 155 0.03 21.62 17.17
CA LEU A 155 -0.56 22.87 16.66
C LEU A 155 -0.67 23.95 17.74
N THR A 156 -1.11 23.60 18.95
CA THR A 156 -1.19 24.57 20.06
C THR A 156 0.18 25.06 20.52
N ALA A 157 1.24 24.28 20.31
CA ALA A 157 2.61 24.68 20.56
C ALA A 157 3.19 25.60 19.46
N GLY A 158 2.40 25.95 18.44
CA GLY A 158 2.80 26.81 17.34
C GLY A 158 3.54 26.08 16.21
N GLU A 159 3.57 24.75 16.22
CA GLU A 159 4.16 23.99 15.12
C GLU A 159 3.28 24.04 13.87
N ILE A 160 3.92 24.05 12.70
CA ILE A 160 3.21 23.87 11.43
C ILE A 160 2.64 22.46 11.31
N TRP A 161 1.52 22.32 10.61
CA TRP A 161 0.76 21.08 10.60
C TRP A 161 1.53 19.91 9.98
N GLU A 162 2.36 20.15 8.96
CA GLU A 162 3.19 19.12 8.32
C GLU A 162 4.14 18.48 9.34
N ALA A 163 4.79 19.32 10.14
CA ALA A 163 5.69 18.90 11.20
C ALA A 163 4.93 18.13 12.30
N GLY A 164 3.74 18.62 12.68
CA GLY A 164 2.89 17.95 13.64
C GLY A 164 2.46 16.55 13.21
N ILE A 165 2.12 16.35 11.93
CA ILE A 165 1.79 15.03 11.37
C ILE A 165 3.00 14.09 11.50
N LEU A 166 4.16 14.52 11.01
CA LEU A 166 5.38 13.70 11.00
C LEU A 166 5.79 13.27 12.42
N GLN A 167 5.74 14.19 13.38
CA GLN A 167 6.09 13.90 14.77
C GLN A 167 5.09 12.95 15.43
N CYS A 168 3.80 13.06 15.11
CA CYS A 168 2.80 12.18 15.69
C CYS A 168 2.76 10.78 15.05
N GLN A 169 3.27 10.63 13.82
CA GLN A 169 3.48 9.32 13.20
C GLN A 169 4.61 8.52 13.84
N THR A 170 5.69 9.19 14.22
CA THR A 170 6.89 8.55 14.78
C THR A 170 6.73 8.18 16.26
N ASN A 171 5.86 8.86 17.00
CA ASN A 171 5.63 8.63 18.43
C ASN A 171 4.67 7.47 18.75
N ASN A 172 4.37 6.59 17.79
CA ASN A 172 3.41 5.47 17.92
C ASN A 172 3.79 4.38 18.96
N GLY A 173 4.83 4.60 19.76
CA GLY A 173 5.27 3.66 20.79
C GLY A 173 6.08 4.25 21.94
N ASN A 174 6.20 5.59 22.07
CA ASN A 174 6.94 6.16 23.20
C ASN A 174 6.55 7.61 23.49
N LEU A 175 5.63 7.80 24.43
CA LEU A 175 5.24 9.11 24.96
C LEU A 175 6.23 9.68 26.00
N ASP A 176 7.39 9.04 26.21
CA ASP A 176 8.32 9.45 27.29
C ASP A 176 9.46 10.40 26.89
N ASN A 177 9.67 10.68 25.60
CA ASN A 177 10.76 11.59 25.21
C ASN A 177 10.28 13.04 25.09
N LYS A 178 10.24 13.68 26.26
CA LYS A 178 10.32 15.12 26.52
C LYS A 178 11.41 15.75 25.64
N VAL A 179 11.03 16.45 24.58
CA VAL A 179 11.94 17.39 23.89
C VAL A 179 12.05 18.63 24.78
N PRO A 180 13.25 18.99 25.29
CA PRO A 180 13.45 20.27 25.94
C PRO A 180 13.34 21.37 24.87
N MET A 181 12.56 22.40 25.22
CA MET A 181 12.44 23.66 24.47
C MET A 181 13.78 24.32 24.24
#